data_AF-A0A1G9LIY7-F1
#
_entry.id   AF-A0A1G9LIY7-F1
#
_cell.length_a   1.000
_cell.length_b   1.000
_cell.length_c   1.000
_cell.angle_alpha   90.00
_cell.angle_beta   90.00
_cell.angle_gamma   90.00
#
_symmetry.space_group_name_H-M   'P 1'
#
loop_
_entity.id
_entity.type
_entity.pdbx_description
1 polymer ?
#
loop_
_entity_poly.entity_id
_entity_poly.type
_entity_poly.pdbx_seq_one_letter_code
_entity_poly.pdbx_strand_id
1 'polypeptide(L)'
;MRSGSGIKGIYTFDFVQMSLGSEIKGIYTFDFVRMRSGSEIKGIYTFDFVQMCSGSEIEGIYTFDFVRMRSGSEIKGIYTFDFVRMCSGSEIEGIYTFDSHCYTTTKGRARI
;
A
#
# COMPACT_ATOMS: atom_id res chain seq x y z
N MET A 1 9.99 23.17 4.75
CA MET A 1 9.18 22.73 5.91
C MET A 1 8.14 21.75 5.38
N ARG A 2 8.26 20.44 5.64
CA ARG A 2 7.19 19.47 5.35
C ARG A 2 6.34 19.39 6.61
N SER A 3 5.17 20.02 6.59
CA SER A 3 4.16 19.82 7.63
C SER A 3 3.50 18.47 7.38
N GLY A 4 4.13 17.39 7.82
CA GLY A 4 3.52 16.07 7.81
C GLY A 4 2.48 15.99 8.93
N SER A 5 1.19 16.06 8.60
CA SER A 5 0.12 15.71 9.52
C SER A 5 0.10 14.18 9.66
N GLY A 6 0.30 13.67 10.88
CA GLY A 6 0.29 12.24 11.17
C GLY A 6 -1.04 11.80 11.79
N ILE A 7 -1.61 10.68 11.33
CA ILE A 7 -2.79 10.07 11.95
C ILE A 7 -2.38 8.80 12.67
N LYS A 8 -2.86 8.62 13.91
CA LYS A 8 -2.64 7.41 14.71
C LYS A 8 -3.91 6.94 15.38
N GLY A 9 -4.25 5.66 15.26
CA GLY A 9 -5.42 5.10 15.93
C GLY A 9 -5.80 3.68 15.50
N ILE A 10 -6.93 3.24 16.03
CA ILE A 10 -7.61 2.00 15.64
C ILE A 10 -8.93 2.42 15.01
N TYR A 11 -9.15 2.02 13.76
CA TYR A 11 -10.30 2.44 12.99
C TYR A 11 -11.02 1.21 12.44
N THR A 12 -12.32 1.14 12.65
CA THR A 12 -13.13 0.05 12.07
C THR A 12 -13.34 0.27 10.58
N PHE A 13 -13.59 1.51 10.18
CA PHE A 13 -13.67 1.94 8.79
C PHE A 13 -12.90 3.26 8.66
N ASP A 14 -12.01 3.33 7.68
CA ASP A 14 -11.35 4.57 7.32
C ASP A 14 -11.36 4.78 5.80
N PHE A 15 -11.29 6.04 5.41
CA PHE A 15 -11.00 6.45 4.04
C PHE A 15 -9.91 7.50 4.12
N VAL A 16 -8.72 7.09 3.72
CA VAL A 16 -7.55 7.92 3.83
C VAL A 16 -7.19 8.49 2.46
N GLN A 17 -7.19 9.81 2.35
CA GLN A 17 -6.57 10.51 1.24
C GLN A 17 -5.32 11.26 1.70
N MET A 18 -4.15 10.73 1.36
CA MET A 18 -2.87 11.32 1.76
C MET A 18 -2.34 12.33 0.75
N SER A 19 -1.82 13.43 1.29
CA SER A 19 -1.09 14.44 0.54
C SER A 19 0.43 14.28 0.70
N LEU A 20 1.21 15.07 -0.02
CA LEU A 20 2.65 14.91 -0.11
C LEU A 20 3.33 15.00 1.27
N GLY A 21 4.02 13.95 1.71
CA GLY A 21 4.76 13.93 2.98
C GLY A 21 3.90 13.66 4.22
N SER A 22 2.73 13.05 4.07
CA SER A 22 1.91 12.58 5.20
C SER A 22 2.37 11.19 5.66
N GLU A 23 2.15 10.87 6.94
CA GLU A 23 2.46 9.56 7.55
C GLU A 23 1.25 9.05 8.34
N ILE A 24 0.93 7.76 8.24
CA ILE A 24 -0.18 7.15 9.01
C ILE A 24 0.26 5.87 9.69
N LYS A 25 -0.17 5.70 10.95
CA LYS A 25 0.10 4.49 11.73
C LYS A 25 -1.16 3.99 12.43
N GLY A 26 -1.61 2.77 12.15
CA GLY A 26 -2.81 2.28 12.82
C GLY A 26 -3.18 0.83 12.57
N ILE A 27 -4.30 0.44 13.14
CA ILE A 27 -4.96 -0.85 12.88
C ILE A 27 -6.31 -0.54 12.25
N TYR A 28 -6.56 -1.12 11.09
CA TYR A 28 -7.71 -0.84 10.26
C TYR A 28 -8.44 -2.13 9.91
N THR A 29 -9.75 -2.18 10.18
CA THR A 29 -10.54 -3.35 9.77
C THR A 29 -10.90 -3.26 8.29
N PHE A 30 -11.40 -2.11 7.85
CA PHE A 30 -11.62 -1.80 6.44
C PHE A 30 -10.99 -0.45 6.14
N ASP A 31 -10.07 -0.42 5.18
CA ASP A 31 -9.45 0.81 4.73
C ASP A 31 -9.56 0.95 3.21
N PHE A 32 -9.64 2.21 2.79
CA PHE A 32 -9.41 2.61 1.42
C PHE A 32 -8.39 3.72 1.43
N VAL A 33 -7.21 3.41 0.93
CA VAL A 33 -6.09 4.33 0.92
C VAL A 33 -5.87 4.87 -0.48
N ARG A 34 -5.83 6.20 -0.59
CA ARG A 34 -5.33 6.89 -1.78
C ARG A 34 -4.13 7.74 -1.44
N MET A 35 -2.96 7.32 -1.90
CA MET A 35 -1.71 8.02 -1.67
C MET A 35 -1.24 8.84 -2.86
N ARG A 36 -0.78 10.05 -2.56
CA ARG A 36 0.02 10.89 -3.47
C ARG A 36 1.49 10.89 -3.04
N SER A 37 2.34 11.34 -3.96
CA SER A 37 3.79 11.17 -3.89
C SER A 37 4.43 11.47 -2.53
N GLY A 38 5.33 10.59 -2.09
CA GLY A 38 6.09 10.75 -0.85
C GLY A 38 5.28 10.57 0.42
N SER A 39 4.26 9.71 0.41
CA SER A 39 3.48 9.33 1.60
C SER A 39 3.95 7.97 2.12
N GLU A 40 3.86 7.78 3.44
CA GLU A 40 4.22 6.52 4.12
C GLU A 40 3.07 6.04 5.01
N ILE A 41 2.77 4.74 4.97
CA ILE A 41 1.74 4.12 5.78
C ILE A 41 2.31 2.90 6.48
N LYS A 42 2.02 2.78 7.79
CA LYS A 42 2.30 1.56 8.55
C LYS A 42 1.07 1.04 9.29
N GLY A 43 0.77 -0.25 9.18
CA GLY A 43 -0.37 -0.76 9.95
C GLY A 43 -0.70 -2.23 9.77
N ILE A 44 -1.80 -2.62 10.42
CA ILE A 44 -2.42 -3.92 10.27
C ILE A 44 -3.80 -3.71 9.66
N TYR A 45 -4.07 -4.37 8.54
CA TYR A 45 -5.25 -4.19 7.73
C TYR A 45 -5.96 -5.52 7.54
N THR A 46 -7.26 -5.57 7.82
CA THR A 46 -8.05 -6.79 7.57
C THR A 46 -8.51 -6.83 6.11
N PHE A 47 -9.12 -5.75 5.64
CA PHE A 47 -9.46 -5.54 4.24
C PHE A 47 -8.94 -4.19 3.80
N ASP A 48 -8.06 -4.17 2.81
CA ASP A 48 -7.52 -2.94 2.26
C ASP A 48 -7.74 -2.83 0.76
N PHE A 49 -7.94 -1.59 0.33
CA PHE A 49 -7.83 -1.21 -1.07
C PHE A 49 -6.88 -0.03 -1.17
N VAL A 50 -5.74 -0.29 -1.79
CA VAL A 50 -4.67 0.69 -1.91
C VAL A 50 -4.58 1.19 -3.35
N GLN A 51 -4.63 2.52 -3.51
CA GLN A 51 -4.21 3.19 -4.74
C GLN A 51 -3.01 4.11 -4.48
N MET A 52 -1.86 3.74 -5.04
CA MET A 52 -0.63 4.53 -4.92
C MET A 52 -0.21 5.22 -6.21
N CYS A 53 0.29 6.45 -6.06
CA CYS A 53 0.96 7.22 -7.12
C CYS A 53 2.38 7.61 -6.69
N SER A 54 3.38 7.31 -7.52
CA SER A 54 4.74 7.89 -7.55
C SER A 54 5.46 8.06 -6.21
N GLY A 55 6.35 7.13 -5.84
CA GLY A 55 7.28 7.34 -4.72
C GLY A 55 6.58 7.30 -3.36
N SER A 56 5.65 6.37 -3.17
CA SER A 56 4.99 6.15 -1.89
C SER A 56 5.33 4.75 -1.39
N GLU A 57 5.43 4.60 -0.07
CA GLU A 57 5.81 3.36 0.60
C GLU A 57 4.71 2.93 1.57
N ILE A 58 4.44 1.64 1.61
CA ILE A 58 3.50 1.03 2.53
C ILE A 58 4.17 -0.15 3.22
N GLU A 59 4.02 -0.23 4.53
CA GLU A 59 4.49 -1.35 5.34
C GLU A 59 3.32 -1.91 6.18
N GLY A 60 3.01 -3.20 6.09
CA GLY A 60 1.94 -3.73 6.94
C GLY A 60 1.66 -5.21 6.87
N ILE A 61 0.64 -5.62 7.64
CA ILE A 61 0.10 -6.97 7.63
C ILE A 61 -1.33 -6.90 7.09
N TYR A 62 -1.62 -7.66 6.04
CA TYR A 62 -2.86 -7.61 5.28
C TYR A 62 -3.53 -8.98 5.26
N THR A 63 -4.82 -9.04 5.61
CA THR A 63 -5.58 -10.29 5.44
C THR A 63 -6.10 -10.41 4.00
N PHE A 64 -6.75 -9.35 3.50
CA PHE A 64 -7.16 -9.23 2.11
C PHE A 64 -6.72 -7.87 1.58
N ASP A 65 -5.93 -7.86 0.52
CA ASP A 65 -5.46 -6.63 -0.10
C ASP A 65 -5.80 -6.59 -1.60
N PHE A 66 -6.16 -5.40 -2.06
CA PHE A 66 -6.23 -5.06 -3.47
C PHE A 66 -5.37 -3.82 -3.71
N VAL A 67 -4.28 -4.01 -4.42
CA VAL A 67 -3.31 -2.97 -4.67
C VAL A 67 -3.33 -2.52 -6.13
N ARG A 68 -3.37 -1.20 -6.33
CA ARG A 68 -3.08 -0.56 -7.62
C ARG A 68 -1.95 0.45 -7.48
N MET A 69 -0.80 0.13 -8.07
CA MET A 69 0.39 0.98 -8.04
C MET A 69 0.69 1.64 -9.38
N ARG A 70 1.15 2.89 -9.31
CA ARG A 70 1.65 3.62 -10.47
C ARG A 70 3.03 4.21 -10.21
N SER A 71 4.06 3.61 -10.83
CA SER A 71 5.44 4.10 -10.98
C SER A 71 6.20 4.36 -9.67
N GLY A 72 7.27 3.62 -9.38
CA GLY A 72 8.18 3.96 -8.28
C GLY A 72 7.55 3.89 -6.89
N SER A 73 6.53 3.05 -6.70
CA SER A 73 5.94 2.78 -5.39
C SER A 73 6.41 1.42 -4.88
N GLU A 74 6.54 1.30 -3.56
CA GLU A 74 7.01 0.10 -2.90
C GLU A 74 6.00 -0.33 -1.82
N ILE A 75 5.76 -1.64 -1.73
CA ILE A 75 4.95 -2.21 -0.65
C ILE A 75 5.73 -3.35 -0.01
N LYS A 76 5.80 -3.30 1.31
CA LYS A 76 6.36 -4.34 2.17
C LYS A 76 5.29 -4.90 3.07
N GLY A 77 5.16 -6.22 3.14
CA GLY A 77 4.19 -6.76 4.08
C GLY A 77 4.05 -8.27 4.14
N ILE A 78 3.11 -8.69 4.98
CA ILE A 78 2.66 -10.08 5.08
C ILE A 78 1.21 -10.11 4.63
N TYR A 79 0.89 -10.96 3.66
CA TYR A 79 -0.40 -11.00 3.00
C TYR A 79 -0.99 -12.40 3.09
N THR A 80 -2.25 -12.49 3.52
CA THR A 80 -2.99 -13.75 3.43
C THR A 80 -3.55 -13.94 2.02
N PHE A 81 -4.22 -12.91 1.48
CA PHE A 81 -4.69 -12.87 0.09
C PHE A 81 -4.35 -11.51 -0.52
N ASP A 82 -3.68 -11.53 -1.67
CA ASP A 82 -3.31 -10.31 -2.38
C ASP A 82 -3.74 -10.36 -3.86
N PHE A 83 -4.20 -9.20 -4.35
CA PHE A 83 -4.41 -8.94 -5.77
C PHE A 83 -3.74 -7.62 -6.15
N VAL A 84 -2.77 -7.69 -7.07
CA VAL A 84 -1.97 -6.52 -7.42
C VAL A 84 -2.05 -6.21 -8.90
N ARG A 85 -2.27 -4.93 -9.19
CA ARG A 85 -2.01 -4.34 -10.51
C ARG A 85 -0.87 -3.33 -10.44
N MET A 86 0.23 -3.62 -11.13
CA MET A 86 1.41 -2.75 -11.18
C MET A 86 1.66 -2.16 -12.57
N CYS A 87 2.12 -0.91 -12.59
CA CYS A 87 2.75 -0.26 -13.74
C CYS A 87 4.28 -0.13 -13.53
N SER A 88 5.04 0.14 -14.60
CA SER A 88 6.51 0.17 -14.64
C SER A 88 7.20 0.78 -13.40
N GLY A 89 8.17 0.06 -12.82
CA GLY A 89 9.06 0.57 -11.78
C GLY A 89 8.48 0.57 -10.36
N SER A 90 7.37 -0.14 -10.13
CA SER A 90 6.90 -0.43 -8.77
C SER A 90 7.40 -1.80 -8.32
N GLU A 91 7.65 -1.94 -7.01
CA GLU A 91 8.13 -3.17 -6.38
C GLU A 91 7.19 -3.58 -5.25
N ILE A 92 7.09 -4.89 -5.06
CA ILE A 92 6.39 -5.49 -3.93
C ILE A 92 7.31 -6.52 -3.33
N GLU A 93 7.48 -6.45 -2.03
CA GLU A 93 8.22 -7.42 -1.23
C GLU A 93 7.29 -7.91 -0.12
N GLY A 94 7.15 -9.22 0.04
CA GLY A 94 6.31 -9.73 1.10
C GLY A 94 6.20 -11.23 1.16
N ILE A 95 5.54 -11.69 2.23
CA ILE A 95 5.22 -13.10 2.45
C ILE A 95 3.76 -13.31 2.12
N TYR A 96 3.46 -14.15 1.14
CA TYR A 96 2.10 -14.40 0.66
C TYR A 96 1.64 -15.81 1.02
N THR A 97 0.41 -15.92 1.52
CA THR A 97 -0.27 -17.24 1.57
C THR A 97 -0.93 -17.53 0.22
N PHE A 98 -1.58 -16.54 -0.39
CA PHE A 98 -2.16 -16.59 -1.74
C PHE A 98 -1.94 -15.27 -2.47
N ASP A 99 -1.54 -15.35 -3.75
CA ASP A 99 -1.18 -14.18 -4.54
C ASP A 99 -1.66 -14.27 -6.01
N SER A 100 -2.08 -13.12 -6.56
CA SER A 100 -2.39 -12.89 -7.96
C SER A 100 -1.86 -11.53 -8.44
N HIS A 101 -0.81 -11.55 -9.26
CA HIS A 101 -0.19 -10.35 -9.81
C HIS A 101 -0.51 -10.14 -11.30
N CYS A 102 -0.88 -8.92 -11.67
CA CYS A 102 -1.04 -8.48 -13.06
C CYS A 102 -0.10 -7.31 -13.37
N TYR A 103 0.88 -7.57 -14.25
CA TYR A 103 1.87 -6.57 -14.68
C TYR A 103 1.47 -5.96 -16.01
N THR A 104 1.30 -4.64 -16.03
CA THR A 104 1.18 -3.90 -17.29
C THR A 104 2.50 -3.21 -17.60
N THR A 105 3.37 -3.89 -18.37
CA THR A 105 4.58 -3.43 -19.09
C THR A 105 5.96 -3.98 -18.65
N THR A 106 6.89 -4.00 -19.62
CA THR A 106 8.19 -4.68 -19.70
C THR A 106 9.17 -4.36 -18.56
N LYS A 107 9.75 -5.43 -17.99
CA LYS A 107 10.70 -5.46 -16.85
C LYS A 107 10.08 -5.11 -15.48
N GLY A 108 9.19 -5.96 -14.99
CA GLY A 108 8.97 -6.12 -13.55
C GLY A 108 9.55 -7.46 -13.11
N ARG A 109 10.46 -7.47 -12.13
CA ARG A 109 11.02 -8.70 -11.55
C ARG A 109 10.31 -8.93 -10.23
N ALA A 110 9.37 -9.86 -10.20
CA ALA A 110 8.86 -10.40 -8.95
C ALA A 110 9.99 -11.22 -8.30
N ARG A 111 10.32 -10.93 -7.04
CA ARG A 111 11.05 -11.86 -6.19
C ARG A 111 10.02 -12.43 -5.23
N ILE A 112 9.72 -13.71 -5.42
CA ILE A 112 8.91 -14.55 -4.54
C ILE A 112 9.87 -15.24 -3.59
#